data_AF-A0A2D7RKH5-F1
#
_entry.id   AF-A0A2D7RKH5-F1
#
_cell.length_a   1.000
_cell.length_b   1.000
_cell.length_c   1.000
_cell.angle_alpha   90.00
_cell.angle_beta   90.00
_cell.angle_gamma   90.00
#
_symmetry.space_group_name_H-M   'P 1'
#
loop_
_entity.id
_entity.type
_entity.pdbx_description
1 polymer ?
#
loop_
_entity_poly.entity_id
_entity_poly.type
_entity_poly.pdbx_seq_one_letter_code
_entity_poly.pdbx_strand_id
1 'polypeptide(L)'
;MIRNLFKNLPFGIIILLIIVFIYYIYEIFFGMYSFTEIKKLESKKETLFIDNNIQIEKNKNLESELESLTYDEDALEGYARQELGLIKEGEIIIEIEND
;
A
#
# COMPACT_ATOMS: atom_id res chain seq x y z
N MET A 1 26.08 -18.78 -56.81
CA MET A 1 26.03 -18.26 -55.42
C MET A 1 24.86 -18.83 -54.59
N ILE A 2 23.72 -19.16 -55.20
CA ILE A 2 22.48 -19.61 -54.53
C ILE A 2 22.61 -21.00 -53.85
N ARG A 3 23.53 -21.87 -54.30
CA ARG A 3 23.69 -23.24 -53.77
C ARG A 3 24.23 -23.30 -52.32
N ASN A 4 24.98 -22.30 -51.87
CA ASN A 4 25.42 -22.21 -50.47
C ASN A 4 24.30 -21.73 -49.52
N LEU A 5 23.30 -21.03 -50.05
CA LEU A 5 22.15 -20.55 -49.29
C LEU A 5 21.29 -21.73 -48.79
N PHE A 6 21.02 -22.70 -49.67
CA PHE A 6 20.28 -23.92 -49.32
C PHE A 6 21.04 -24.85 -48.38
N LYS A 7 22.38 -24.84 -48.42
CA LYS A 7 23.21 -25.70 -47.56
C LYS A 7 23.25 -25.21 -46.10
N ASN A 8 23.09 -23.90 -45.89
CA ASN A 8 23.08 -23.25 -44.57
C ASN A 8 21.66 -22.95 -44.04
N LEU A 9 20.64 -23.12 -44.89
CA LEU A 9 19.22 -22.97 -44.57
C LEU A 9 18.78 -23.71 -43.29
N PRO A 10 19.14 -25.00 -43.07
CA PRO A 10 18.75 -25.68 -41.84
C PRO A 10 19.41 -25.08 -40.61
N PHE A 11 20.65 -24.58 -40.73
CA PHE A 11 21.38 -23.95 -39.63
C PHE A 11 20.76 -22.60 -39.24
N GLY A 12 20.32 -21.81 -40.23
CA GLY A 12 19.62 -20.54 -39.99
C GLY A 12 18.28 -20.72 -39.28
N ILE A 13 17.51 -21.76 -39.65
CA ILE A 13 16.24 -22.09 -38.99
C ILE A 13 16.47 -22.51 -37.54
N ILE A 14 17.49 -23.32 -37.27
CA ILE A 14 17.86 -23.75 -35.92
C ILE A 14 18.23 -22.53 -35.05
N ILE A 15 19.02 -21.60 -35.59
CA ILE A 15 19.41 -20.37 -34.88
C ILE A 15 18.18 -19.51 -34.57
N LEU A 16 17.28 -19.33 -35.53
CA LEU A 16 16.04 -18.59 -35.32
C LEU A 16 15.19 -19.23 -34.20
N LEU A 17 15.07 -20.55 -34.21
CA LEU A 17 14.29 -21.30 -33.23
C LEU A 17 14.90 -21.18 -31.83
N ILE A 18 16.23 -21.19 -31.71
CA ILE A 18 16.95 -20.95 -30.46
C ILE A 18 16.69 -19.53 -29.93
N ILE A 19 16.72 -18.52 -30.80
CA ILE A 19 16.47 -17.12 -30.41
C ILE A 19 15.04 -16.96 -29.87
N VAL A 20 14.05 -17.52 -30.57
CA VAL A 20 12.65 -17.52 -30.13
C VAL A 20 12.50 -18.25 -28.79
N PHE A 21 13.19 -19.38 -28.62
CA PHE A 21 13.16 -20.14 -27.38
C PHE A 21 13.75 -19.36 -26.19
N ILE A 22 14.89 -18.69 -26.39
CA ILE A 22 15.52 -17.83 -25.38
C ILE A 22 14.61 -16.65 -25.02
N TYR A 23 13.93 -16.05 -26.01
CA TYR A 23 12.97 -14.98 -25.77
C TYR A 23 11.84 -15.43 -24.84
N TYR A 24 11.25 -16.60 -25.09
CA TYR A 24 10.19 -17.14 -24.24
C TYR A 24 10.68 -17.52 -22.83
N ILE A 25 11.90 -18.08 -22.71
CA ILE A 25 12.49 -18.34 -21.40
C ILE A 25 12.66 -17.01 -20.62
N TYR A 26 13.14 -15.96 -21.28
CA TYR A 26 13.29 -14.65 -20.65
C TYR A 26 11.94 -14.08 -20.20
N GLU A 27 10.90 -14.19 -21.03
CA GLU A 27 9.54 -13.74 -20.70
C GLU A 27 8.95 -14.51 -19.51
N ILE A 28 9.19 -15.82 -19.39
CA ILE A 28 8.70 -16.62 -18.26
C ILE A 28 9.41 -16.24 -16.95
N PHE A 29 10.72 -16.02 -17.00
CA PHE A 29 11.52 -15.73 -15.81
C PHE A 29 11.44 -14.26 -15.38
N PHE A 30 11.30 -13.31 -16.30
CA PHE A 30 11.36 -11.86 -16.03
C PHE A 30 10.13 -11.07 -16.51
N GLY A 31 9.15 -11.71 -17.15
CA GLY A 31 7.94 -11.04 -17.63
C GLY A 31 6.94 -10.73 -16.52
N MET A 32 5.81 -10.13 -16.90
CA MET A 32 4.79 -9.63 -15.96
C MET A 32 4.15 -10.71 -15.06
N TYR A 33 4.25 -11.98 -15.45
CA TYR A 33 3.80 -13.14 -14.66
C TYR A 33 4.96 -13.87 -13.96
N SER A 34 6.14 -13.25 -13.92
CA SER A 34 7.33 -13.81 -13.28
C SER A 34 7.05 -14.09 -11.81
N PHE A 35 7.63 -15.19 -11.31
CA PHE A 35 7.69 -15.56 -9.89
C PHE A 35 8.15 -14.41 -8.98
N THR A 36 8.91 -13.46 -9.53
CA THR A 36 9.39 -12.27 -8.81
C THR A 36 8.25 -11.32 -8.45
N GLU A 37 7.31 -11.09 -9.37
CA GLU A 37 6.17 -10.20 -9.14
C GLU A 37 5.17 -10.85 -8.17
N ILE A 38 4.97 -12.16 -8.26
CA ILE A 38 4.15 -12.92 -7.31
C ILE A 38 4.70 -12.77 -5.89
N LYS A 39 6.02 -12.96 -5.69
CA LYS A 39 6.66 -12.76 -4.39
C LYS A 39 6.53 -11.33 -3.87
N LYS A 40 6.64 -10.34 -4.75
CA LYS A 40 6.48 -8.92 -4.40
C LYS A 40 5.04 -8.60 -3.97
N LEU A 41 4.05 -9.14 -4.69
CA LEU A 41 2.63 -8.98 -4.35
C LEU A 41 2.28 -9.67 -3.04
N GLU A 42 2.83 -10.86 -2.79
CA GLU A 42 2.63 -11.60 -1.54
C GLU A 42 3.24 -10.85 -0.34
N SER A 43 4.48 -10.36 -0.48
CA SER A 43 5.11 -9.51 0.53
C SER A 43 4.31 -8.23 0.80
N LYS A 44 3.81 -7.57 -0.25
CA LYS A 44 2.98 -6.35 -0.10
C LYS A 44 1.65 -6.65 0.61
N LYS A 45 1.06 -7.82 0.37
CA LYS A 45 -0.16 -8.26 1.06
C LYS A 45 0.10 -8.47 2.55
N GLU A 46 1.23 -9.10 2.89
CA GLU A 46 1.62 -9.33 4.28
C GLU A 46 1.85 -8.02 5.03
N THR A 47 2.58 -7.07 4.44
CA THR A 47 2.80 -5.74 5.05
C THR A 47 1.49 -5.01 5.28
N LEU A 48 0.60 -5.00 4.28
CA LEU A 48 -0.71 -4.34 4.41
C LEU A 48 -1.58 -4.98 5.49
N PHE A 49 -1.50 -6.31 5.66
CA PHE A 49 -2.23 -7.01 6.70
C PHE A 49 -1.72 -6.65 8.11
N ILE A 50 -0.39 -6.58 8.27
CA ILE A 50 0.23 -6.15 9.54
C ILE A 50 -0.17 -4.70 9.86
N ASP A 51 -0.05 -3.79 8.89
CA ASP A 51 -0.41 -2.39 9.07
C ASP A 51 -1.90 -2.23 9.43
N ASN A 52 -2.78 -2.99 8.77
CA ASN A 52 -4.21 -2.96 9.07
C ASN A 52 -4.51 -3.42 10.50
N ASN A 53 -3.88 -4.51 10.95
CA ASN A 53 -4.06 -4.98 12.33
C ASN A 53 -3.57 -3.97 13.37
N ILE A 54 -2.44 -3.29 13.09
CA ILE A 54 -1.94 -2.21 13.96
C ILE A 54 -2.96 -1.08 14.05
N GLN A 55 -3.59 -0.70 12.94
CA GLN A 55 -4.60 0.36 12.92
C GLN A 55 -5.89 -0.07 13.64
N ILE A 56 -6.31 -1.33 13.49
CA ILE A 56 -7.48 -1.88 14.23
C ILE A 56 -7.23 -1.82 15.73
N GLU A 57 -6.06 -2.26 16.20
CA GLU A 57 -5.69 -2.21 17.62
C GLU A 57 -5.65 -0.76 18.14
N LYS A 58 -5.12 0.18 17.37
CA LYS A 58 -5.13 1.61 17.72
C LYS A 58 -6.54 2.16 17.83
N ASN A 59 -7.40 1.88 16.84
CA ASN A 59 -8.78 2.33 16.86
C ASN A 59 -9.53 1.76 18.07
N LYS A 60 -9.34 0.48 18.38
CA LYS A 60 -9.94 -0.16 19.55
C LYS A 60 -9.49 0.48 20.86
N ASN A 61 -8.21 0.84 20.96
CA ASN A 61 -7.68 1.55 22.14
C ASN A 61 -8.26 2.96 22.25
N LEU A 62 -8.34 3.70 21.14
CA LEU A 62 -8.93 5.03 21.09
C LEU A 62 -10.43 5.01 21.41
N GLU A 63 -11.17 4.01 20.91
CA GLU A 63 -12.58 3.80 21.24
C GLU A 63 -12.76 3.49 22.73
N SER A 64 -11.89 2.66 23.31
CA SER A 64 -11.94 2.37 24.74
C SER A 64 -11.57 3.58 25.60
N GLU A 65 -10.61 4.39 25.16
CA GLU A 65 -10.24 5.66 25.80
C GLU A 65 -11.39 6.65 25.74
N LEU A 66 -12.01 6.81 24.56
CA LEU A 66 -13.24 7.58 24.39
C LEU A 66 -14.34 7.07 25.31
N GLU A 67 -14.63 5.78 25.33
CA GLU A 67 -15.66 5.20 26.19
C GLU A 67 -15.36 5.49 27.66
N SER A 68 -14.10 5.42 28.10
CA SER A 68 -13.69 5.80 29.46
C SER A 68 -13.86 7.28 29.77
N LEU A 69 -13.68 8.16 28.77
CA LEU A 69 -13.83 9.62 28.87
C LEU A 69 -15.30 10.06 28.75
N THR A 70 -16.17 9.23 28.15
CA THR A 70 -17.58 9.55 27.84
C THR A 70 -18.51 9.40 29.05
N TYR A 71 -18.05 8.90 30.20
CA TYR A 71 -18.89 8.73 31.39
C TYR A 71 -19.20 10.03 32.16
N ASP A 72 -18.72 11.19 31.70
CA ASP A 72 -19.10 12.50 32.24
C ASP A 72 -19.47 13.45 31.06
N GLU A 73 -20.77 13.68 30.84
CA GLU A 73 -21.28 14.50 29.72
C GLU A 73 -20.65 15.91 29.69
N ASP A 74 -20.36 16.47 30.88
CA ASP A 74 -19.73 17.78 31.04
C ASP A 74 -18.28 17.80 30.52
N ALA A 75 -17.56 16.68 30.65
CA ALA A 75 -16.18 16.55 30.16
C ALA A 75 -16.14 16.43 28.62
N LEU A 76 -17.11 15.73 28.03
CA LEU A 76 -17.27 15.61 26.58
C LEU A 76 -17.65 16.96 25.94
N GLU A 77 -18.58 17.71 26.55
CA GLU A 77 -18.95 19.05 26.11
C GLU A 77 -17.76 20.01 26.18
N GLY A 78 -16.96 19.94 27.25
CA GLY A 78 -15.74 20.75 27.42
C GLY A 78 -14.71 20.50 26.32
N TYR A 79 -14.44 19.23 25.99
CA TYR A 79 -13.49 18.86 24.93
C TYR A 79 -14.00 19.29 23.54
N ALA A 80 -15.28 19.06 23.23
CA ALA A 80 -15.87 19.50 21.97
C ALA A 80 -15.83 21.02 21.81
N ARG A 81 -16.05 21.79 22.89
CA ARG A 81 -15.94 23.26 22.89
C ARG A 81 -14.51 23.75 22.65
N GLN A 82 -13.51 23.05 23.20
CA GLN A 82 -12.10 23.39 23.01
C GLN A 82 -11.63 23.10 21.57
N GLU A 83 -11.95 21.93 21.01
CA GLU A 83 -11.56 21.55 19.65
C GLU A 83 -12.33 22.32 18.56
N LEU A 84 -13.60 22.65 18.81
CA LEU A 84 -14.47 23.31 17.83
C LEU A 84 -14.62 24.83 18.06
N GLY A 85 -14.01 25.38 19.11
CA GLY A 85 -14.11 26.80 19.47
C GLY A 85 -15.53 27.27 19.80
N LEU A 86 -16.37 26.38 20.35
CA LEU A 86 -17.79 26.66 20.62
C LEU A 86 -17.96 27.38 21.98
N ILE A 87 -18.76 28.44 22.01
CA ILE A 87 -19.09 29.24 23.20
C ILE A 87 -20.59 29.22 23.50
N LYS A 88 -20.98 29.21 24.79
CA LYS A 88 -22.39 29.36 25.19
C LYS A 88 -22.80 30.83 25.16
N GLU A 89 -24.10 31.09 25.00
CA GLU A 89 -24.64 32.44 25.21
C GLU A 89 -24.32 32.94 26.62
N GLY A 90 -23.59 34.06 26.71
CA GLY A 90 -23.21 34.70 27.96
C GLY A 90 -21.78 34.43 28.46
N GLU A 91 -20.98 33.63 27.75
CA GLU A 91 -19.58 33.35 28.11
C GLU A 91 -18.60 34.29 27.37
N ILE A 92 -17.46 34.61 27.99
CA ILE A 92 -16.38 35.43 27.41
C ILE A 92 -15.11 34.60 27.38
N ILE A 93 -14.56 34.35 26.18
CA ILE A 93 -13.25 33.69 26.03
C ILE A 93 -12.15 34.69 26.35
N ILE A 94 -11.19 34.29 27.19
CA ILE A 94 -9.95 35.02 27.45
C ILE A 94 -8.80 34.16 26.91
N GLU A 95 -8.27 34.54 25.75
CA GLU A 95 -7.08 33.92 25.18
C GLU A 95 -5.87 34.75 25.62
N ILE A 96 -4.94 34.13 26.36
CA ILE A 96 -3.73 34.79 26.84
C ILE A 96 -2.62 34.44 25.85
N GLU A 97 -2.28 35.39 24.99
CA GLU A 97 -1.14 35.30 24.09
C GLU A 97 0.15 35.43 24.93
N ASN A 98 0.92 34.34 25.03
CA ASN A 98 2.27 34.40 25.58
C ASN A 98 3.24 34.55 24.40
N ASP A 99 3.86 35.73 24.32
CA ASP A 99 5.01 36.03 23.42
C ASP A 99 6.23 35.13 23.72
#